data_AF-A0A0B1S3V5-F1
#
_entry.id   AF-A0A0B1S3V5-F1
#
_cell.length_a   1.000
_cell.length_b   1.000
_cell.length_c   1.000
_cell.angle_alpha   90.00
_cell.angle_beta   90.00
_cell.angle_gamma   90.00
#
_symmetry.space_group_name_H-M   'P 1'
#
loop_
_entity.id
_entity.type
_entity.pdbx_description
1 polymer ?
#
loop_
_entity_poly.entity_id
_entity_poly.type
_entity_poly.pdbx_seq_one_letter_code
_entity_poly.pdbx_strand_id
1 'polypeptide(L)'
;MIQAAHVGIGIAGKEGMQAAMACDFAIARFRFLRRLLLVHGHWCYDRLALTFLYFLYKNTNNVFILFFFQIYNGWSASFTTDPTYTILYPIIFSALQPIMVGVIDQDRSAEELLKDPCLYSPGRKGTKYTYSLFTLSVIDGIWQAAVVYFVAHLVCSNIFTEETVS
;
A
#
# COMPACT_ATOMS: atom_id res chain seq x y z
N MET A 1 -0.42 14.05 29.91
CA MET A 1 -0.17 14.85 28.68
C MET A 1 0.45 14.01 27.58
N ILE A 2 1.65 13.43 27.77
CA ILE A 2 2.34 12.64 26.72
C ILE A 2 1.55 11.39 26.31
N GLN A 3 1.03 10.62 27.27
CA GLN A 3 0.20 9.43 26.98
C GLN A 3 -1.21 9.75 26.44
N ALA A 4 -1.64 11.02 26.51
CA ALA A 4 -2.95 11.44 26.02
C ALA A 4 -2.88 12.02 24.59
N ALA A 5 -1.67 12.24 24.06
CA ALA A 5 -1.48 12.71 22.69
C ALA A 5 -1.48 11.53 21.71
N HIS A 6 -1.86 11.77 20.46
CA HIS A 6 -1.81 10.74 19.40
C HIS A 6 -0.39 10.24 19.11
N VAL A 7 0.62 11.09 19.33
CA VAL A 7 2.04 10.74 19.21
C VAL A 7 2.77 11.40 20.38
N GLY A 8 3.30 10.58 21.28
CA GLY A 8 4.09 11.02 22.43
C GLY A 8 5.57 11.15 22.06
N ILE A 9 6.16 12.34 22.25
CA ILE A 9 7.59 12.57 22.04
C ILE A 9 8.23 13.01 23.36
N GLY A 10 9.13 12.18 23.89
CA GLY A 10 9.87 12.44 25.12
C GLY A 10 11.25 13.00 24.85
N ILE A 11 11.71 13.92 25.70
CA ILE A 11 13.09 14.42 25.65
C ILE A 11 13.90 13.71 26.74
N ALA A 12 14.91 12.94 26.33
CA ALA A 12 15.80 12.25 27.26
C ALA A 12 16.82 13.22 27.87
N GLY A 13 16.68 13.49 29.16
CA GLY A 13 17.57 14.35 29.94
C GLY A 13 18.18 13.63 31.15
N LYS A 14 19.13 14.28 31.83
CA LYS A 14 19.74 13.75 33.06
C LYS A 14 18.81 13.81 34.28
N GLU A 15 17.77 14.63 34.22
CA GLU A 15 16.88 14.95 35.35
C GLU A 15 15.75 13.92 35.55
N GLY A 16 15.51 13.07 34.56
CA GLY A 16 14.53 11.98 34.68
C GLY A 16 14.20 11.34 33.34
N MET A 17 14.12 10.00 33.31
CA MET A 17 13.77 9.23 32.12
C MET A 17 12.28 8.85 32.05
N GLN A 18 11.46 9.23 33.03
CA GLN A 18 10.05 8.82 33.08
C GLN A 18 9.26 9.28 31.85
N ALA A 19 9.47 10.51 31.37
CA ALA A 19 8.84 11.01 30.15
C ALA A 19 9.35 10.31 28.88
N ALA A 20 10.60 9.88 28.86
CA ALA A 20 11.20 9.15 27.73
C ALA A 20 10.79 7.67 27.70
N MET A 21 10.46 7.08 28.85
CA MET A 21 9.95 5.70 28.94
C MET A 21 8.45 5.61 28.63
N ALA A 22 7.71 6.71 28.80
CA ALA A 22 6.27 6.76 28.58
C ALA A 22 5.86 7.35 27.21
N CYS A 23 6.82 7.61 26.31
CA CYS A 23 6.59 8.19 24.99
C CYS A 23 6.86 7.18 23.85
N ASP A 24 6.30 7.43 22.67
CA ASP A 24 6.54 6.60 21.47
C ASP A 24 7.95 6.84 20.88
N PHE A 25 8.41 8.10 20.90
CA PHE A 25 9.73 8.49 20.41
C PHE A 25 10.50 9.29 21.46
N ALA A 26 11.70 8.81 21.81
CA ALA A 26 12.62 9.52 22.69
C ALA A 26 13.72 10.23 21.89
N ILE A 27 13.83 11.55 22.04
CA ILE A 27 14.88 12.37 21.41
C ILE A 27 15.79 13.00 22.47
N ALA A 28 17.08 13.18 22.18
CA ALA A 28 18.02 13.75 23.15
C ALA A 28 17.86 15.27 23.34
N ARG A 29 17.45 16.01 22.30
CA ARG A 29 17.30 17.48 22.32
C ARG A 29 16.16 17.91 21.41
N PHE A 30 15.48 19.00 21.76
CA PHE A 30 14.36 19.54 20.99
C PHE A 30 14.70 19.85 19.52
N ARG A 31 15.95 20.23 19.21
CA ARG A 31 16.38 20.51 17.82
C ARG A 31 16.19 19.33 16.85
N PHE A 32 16.18 18.10 17.35
CA PHE A 32 15.97 16.90 16.52
C PHE A 32 14.51 16.67 16.14
N LEU A 33 13.57 17.30 16.86
CA LEU A 33 12.15 17.26 16.55
C LEU A 33 11.86 17.76 15.12
N ARG A 34 12.57 18.80 14.68
CA ARG A 34 12.45 19.35 13.31
C ARG A 34 12.72 18.28 12.24
N ARG A 35 13.78 17.48 12.41
CA ARG A 35 14.14 16.42 11.45
C ARG A 35 13.26 15.18 11.60
N LEU A 36 12.81 14.87 12.81
CA LEU A 36 11.87 13.77 13.05
C LEU A 36 10.54 14.02 12.32
N LEU A 37 9.95 15.21 12.49
CA LEU A 37 8.67 15.54 11.85
C LEU A 37 8.79 15.77 10.34
N LEU A 38 9.64 16.71 9.91
CA LEU A 38 9.66 17.15 8.51
C LEU A 38 10.22 16.09 7.55
N VAL A 39 11.18 15.28 7.99
CA VAL A 39 11.80 14.27 7.13
C VAL A 39 11.12 12.92 7.34
N HIS A 40 11.18 12.38 8.56
CA HIS A 40 10.69 11.02 8.80
C HIS A 40 9.16 10.96 8.82
N GLY A 41 8.47 11.98 9.35
CA GLY A 41 7.02 12.06 9.32
C GLY A 41 6.47 12.15 7.89
N HIS A 42 7.08 12.99 7.04
CA HIS A 42 6.70 13.15 5.64
C HIS A 42 6.90 11.85 4.84
N TRP A 43 8.10 11.27 4.90
CA TRP A 43 8.38 10.01 4.22
C TRP A 43 7.51 8.86 4.70
N CYS A 44 7.29 8.73 6.01
CA CYS A 44 6.45 7.68 6.55
C CYS A 44 5.00 7.80 6.06
N TYR A 45 4.46 9.02 6.04
CA TYR A 45 3.12 9.28 5.54
C TYR A 45 2.97 8.91 4.05
N ASP A 46 3.89 9.37 3.20
CA ASP A 46 3.86 9.11 1.76
C ASP A 46 4.04 7.61 1.44
N ARG A 47 5.02 6.96 2.08
CA ARG A 47 5.27 5.52 1.94
C ARG A 47 4.08 4.68 2.34
N LEU A 48 3.47 4.99 3.49
CA LEU A 48 2.32 4.23 3.99
C LEU A 48 1.11 4.42 3.06
N ALA A 49 0.84 5.64 2.60
CA ALA A 49 -0.25 5.93 1.68
C ALA A 49 -0.10 5.16 0.36
N LEU A 50 1.08 5.20 -0.26
CA LEU A 50 1.36 4.49 -1.52
C LEU A 50 1.30 2.97 -1.33
N THR A 51 1.94 2.45 -0.29
CA THR A 51 1.95 1.00 0.01
C THR A 51 0.52 0.47 0.16
N PHE A 52 -0.32 1.21 0.88
CA PHE A 52 -1.71 0.81 1.11
C PHE A 52 -2.56 0.84 -0.17
N LEU A 53 -2.41 1.88 -1.00
CA LEU A 53 -3.10 1.97 -2.30
C LEU A 53 -2.68 0.83 -3.24
N TYR A 54 -1.38 0.55 -3.34
CA TYR A 54 -0.87 -0.57 -4.13
C TYR A 54 -1.34 -1.92 -3.59
N PHE A 55 -1.35 -2.08 -2.26
CA PHE A 55 -1.83 -3.30 -1.62
C PHE A 55 -3.31 -3.54 -1.95
N LEU A 56 -4.15 -2.51 -1.88
CA LEU A 56 -5.56 -2.64 -2.21
C LEU A 56 -5.74 -3.01 -3.68
N TYR A 57 -5.12 -2.25 -4.58
CA TYR A 57 -5.19 -2.44 -6.02
C TYR A 57 -4.83 -3.89 -6.44
N LYS A 58 -3.70 -4.42 -5.96
CA LYS A 58 -3.27 -5.78 -6.35
C LYS A 58 -4.20 -6.88 -5.82
N ASN A 59 -4.74 -6.70 -4.61
CA ASN A 59 -5.60 -7.70 -3.99
C ASN A 59 -6.99 -7.69 -4.65
N THR A 60 -7.51 -6.50 -4.95
CA THR A 60 -8.71 -6.33 -5.76
C THR A 60 -8.54 -7.06 -7.10
N ASN A 61 -7.45 -6.84 -7.82
CA ASN A 61 -7.22 -7.51 -9.10
C ASN A 61 -7.29 -9.04 -8.97
N ASN A 62 -6.54 -9.62 -8.03
CA ASN A 62 -6.50 -11.08 -7.82
C ASN A 62 -7.88 -11.67 -7.47
N VAL A 63 -8.63 -11.02 -6.58
CA VAL A 63 -9.98 -11.47 -6.18
C VAL A 63 -10.96 -11.37 -7.36
N PHE A 64 -10.90 -10.29 -8.14
CA PHE A 64 -11.84 -10.10 -9.25
C PHE A 64 -11.61 -11.05 -10.43
N ILE A 65 -10.37 -11.49 -10.67
CA ILE A 65 -10.09 -12.55 -11.66
C ILE A 65 -10.85 -13.84 -11.29
N LEU A 66 -10.78 -14.25 -10.02
CA LEU A 66 -11.53 -15.42 -9.53
C LEU A 66 -13.03 -15.18 -9.58
N PHE A 67 -13.50 -13.96 -9.29
CA PHE A 67 -14.91 -13.60 -9.37
C PHE A 67 -15.47 -13.75 -10.79
N PHE A 68 -14.78 -13.21 -11.81
CA PHE A 68 -15.22 -13.34 -13.20
C PHE A 68 -15.26 -14.80 -13.65
N PHE A 69 -14.32 -15.63 -13.18
CA PHE A 69 -14.37 -17.07 -13.43
C PHE A 69 -15.63 -17.75 -12.86
N GLN A 70 -16.09 -17.36 -11.67
CA GLN A 70 -17.29 -17.98 -11.07
C GLN A 70 -18.56 -17.79 -11.91
N ILE A 71 -18.65 -16.70 -12.68
CA ILE A 71 -19.78 -16.40 -13.56
C ILE A 71 -19.96 -17.51 -14.60
N TYR A 72 -18.86 -18.06 -15.13
CA TYR A 72 -18.88 -19.11 -16.15
C TYR A 72 -18.97 -20.53 -15.58
N ASN A 73 -18.68 -20.72 -14.30
CA ASN A 73 -18.73 -22.04 -13.65
C ASN A 73 -20.02 -22.28 -12.83
N GLY A 74 -21.05 -21.45 -13.03
CA GLY A 74 -22.32 -21.57 -12.31
C GLY A 74 -22.18 -21.43 -10.79
N TRP A 75 -21.19 -20.66 -10.32
CA TRP A 75 -20.92 -20.44 -8.90
C TRP A 75 -20.57 -21.71 -8.09
N SER A 76 -19.98 -22.70 -8.75
CA SER A 76 -19.54 -23.96 -8.11
C SER A 76 -18.35 -23.81 -7.15
N ALA A 77 -17.84 -22.59 -6.95
CA ALA A 77 -16.67 -22.27 -6.11
C ALA A 77 -15.39 -23.03 -6.51
N SER A 78 -15.29 -23.43 -7.78
CA SER A 78 -14.10 -24.08 -8.33
C SER A 78 -13.00 -23.05 -8.60
N PHE A 79 -11.74 -23.47 -8.54
CA PHE A 79 -10.58 -22.61 -8.82
C PHE A 79 -10.10 -22.79 -10.26
N THR A 80 -9.74 -21.69 -10.93
CA THR A 80 -9.14 -21.72 -12.28
C THR A 80 -7.71 -22.25 -12.25
N THR A 81 -6.98 -21.92 -11.19
CA THR A 81 -5.59 -22.30 -10.95
C THR A 81 -5.51 -23.31 -9.83
N ASP A 82 -4.45 -24.10 -9.83
CA ASP A 82 -4.15 -25.03 -8.74
C ASP A 82 -4.09 -24.29 -7.38
N PRO A 83 -4.76 -24.78 -6.32
CA PRO A 83 -4.89 -24.06 -5.05
C PRO A 83 -3.55 -23.65 -4.42
N THR A 84 -2.49 -24.44 -4.62
CA THR A 84 -1.15 -24.12 -4.14
C THR A 84 -0.62 -22.84 -4.80
N TYR A 85 -0.84 -22.66 -6.11
CA TYR A 85 -0.45 -21.44 -6.80
C TYR A 85 -1.28 -20.23 -6.37
N THR A 86 -2.58 -20.40 -6.16
CA THR A 86 -3.47 -19.33 -5.68
C THR A 86 -2.98 -18.72 -4.35
N ILE A 87 -2.42 -19.56 -3.47
CA ILE A 87 -1.86 -19.13 -2.18
C ILE A 87 -0.45 -18.56 -2.34
N LEU A 88 0.44 -19.24 -3.07
CA LEU A 88 1.85 -18.86 -3.18
C LEU A 88 2.06 -17.60 -4.03
N TYR A 89 1.25 -17.41 -5.07
CA TYR A 89 1.41 -16.31 -6.01
C TYR A 89 1.41 -14.92 -5.34
N PRO A 90 0.42 -14.56 -4.51
CA PRO A 90 0.42 -13.25 -3.85
C PRO A 90 1.52 -13.09 -2.79
N ILE A 91 2.04 -14.20 -2.23
CA ILE A 91 3.09 -14.17 -1.21
C ILE A 91 4.46 -13.94 -1.86
N ILE A 92 4.79 -14.73 -2.88
CA ILE A 92 6.14 -14.71 -3.47
C ILE A 92 6.27 -13.58 -4.49
N PHE A 93 5.30 -13.44 -5.40
CA PHE A 93 5.45 -12.56 -6.56
C PHE A 93 4.92 -11.16 -6.31
N SER A 94 3.83 -11.01 -5.55
CA SER A 94 3.20 -9.69 -5.38
C SER A 94 3.40 -9.05 -4.00
N ALA A 95 3.86 -9.78 -2.97
CA ALA A 95 4.10 -9.19 -1.65
C ALA A 95 5.33 -8.28 -1.63
N LEU A 96 6.34 -8.58 -2.45
CA LEU A 96 7.59 -7.82 -2.48
C LEU A 96 7.37 -6.39 -3.00
N GLN A 97 6.49 -6.19 -3.99
CA GLN A 97 6.35 -4.90 -4.67
C GLN A 97 5.84 -3.79 -3.73
N PRO A 98 4.75 -3.96 -2.96
CA PRO A 98 4.33 -2.94 -2.00
C PRO A 98 5.37 -2.68 -0.91
N ILE A 99 6.11 -3.71 -0.48
CA ILE A 99 7.15 -3.56 0.55
C ILE A 99 8.32 -2.73 0.00
N MET A 100 8.78 -3.00 -1.21
CA MET A 100 9.87 -2.25 -1.85
C MET A 100 9.49 -0.77 -2.01
N VAL A 101 8.28 -0.48 -2.50
CA VAL A 101 7.77 0.88 -2.60
C VAL A 101 7.68 1.52 -1.21
N GLY A 102 7.16 0.81 -0.21
CA GLY A 102 7.03 1.33 1.15
C GLY A 102 8.34 1.58 1.90
N VAL A 103 9.44 0.94 1.53
CA VAL A 103 10.73 1.09 2.22
C VAL A 103 11.66 2.05 1.50
N ILE A 104 11.76 1.91 0.18
CA ILE A 104 12.80 2.57 -0.63
C ILE A 104 12.33 3.94 -1.09
N ASP A 105 11.03 4.12 -1.32
CA ASP A 105 10.53 5.31 -1.99
C ASP A 105 10.80 6.58 -1.18
N GLN A 106 11.29 7.61 -1.87
CA GLN A 106 11.62 8.92 -1.32
C GLN A 106 11.18 9.95 -2.36
N ASP A 107 10.09 10.62 -2.06
CA ASP A 107 9.54 11.65 -2.96
C ASP A 107 10.47 12.87 -3.07
N ARG A 108 11.12 13.23 -1.96
CA ARG A 108 12.00 14.40 -1.81
C ARG A 108 13.20 14.08 -0.92
N SER A 109 14.31 14.77 -1.18
CA SER A 109 15.51 14.62 -0.37
C SER A 109 15.33 15.24 1.02
N ALA A 110 16.06 14.72 2.02
CA ALA A 110 15.99 15.22 3.39
C ALA A 110 16.40 16.71 3.50
N GLU A 111 17.29 17.17 2.61
CA GLU A 111 17.74 18.57 2.60
C GLU A 111 16.65 19.51 2.12
N GLU A 112 15.89 19.14 1.09
CA GLU A 112 14.77 19.93 0.58
C GLU A 112 13.68 20.09 1.64
N LEU A 113 13.29 18.99 2.29
CA LEU A 113 12.28 18.98 3.35
C LEU A 113 12.69 19.82 4.58
N LEU A 114 14.00 19.95 4.84
CA LEU A 114 14.51 20.79 5.93
C LEU A 114 14.69 22.26 5.55
N LYS A 115 14.85 22.57 4.25
CA LYS A 115 14.96 23.93 3.72
C LYS A 115 13.60 24.60 3.61
N ASP A 116 12.58 23.87 3.14
CA ASP A 116 11.22 24.39 2.98
C ASP A 116 10.17 23.60 3.80
N PRO A 117 9.81 24.07 5.01
CA PRO A 117 8.78 23.45 5.83
C PRO A 117 7.37 23.47 5.22
N CYS A 118 7.10 24.31 4.22
CA CYS A 118 5.78 24.38 3.59
C CYS A 118 5.41 23.08 2.87
N LEU A 119 6.42 22.32 2.44
CA LEU A 119 6.26 21.01 1.81
C LEU A 119 5.59 19.95 2.70
N TYR A 120 5.53 20.18 4.02
CA TYR A 120 4.83 19.30 4.97
C TYR A 120 3.30 19.47 4.96
N SER A 121 2.77 20.51 4.30
CA SER A 121 1.33 20.78 4.29
C SER A 121 0.45 19.62 3.78
N PRO A 122 0.83 18.82 2.76
CA PRO A 122 0.04 17.68 2.29
C PRO A 122 -0.19 16.61 3.37
N GLY A 123 0.84 16.32 4.18
CA GLY A 123 0.73 15.40 5.31
C GLY A 123 -0.26 15.88 6.36
N ARG A 124 -0.24 17.18 6.69
CA ARG A 124 -1.20 17.78 7.64
C ARG A 124 -2.63 17.78 7.11
N LYS A 125 -2.84 17.99 5.82
CA LYS A 125 -4.16 18.02 5.18
C LYS A 125 -4.69 16.62 4.81
N GLY A 126 -3.86 15.58 4.93
CA GLY A 126 -4.26 14.21 4.61
C GLY A 126 -4.52 13.98 3.11
N THR A 127 -3.86 14.71 2.22
CA THR A 127 -4.24 14.72 0.79
C THR A 127 -3.71 13.55 -0.03
N LYS A 128 -2.73 12.79 0.47
CA LYS A 128 -2.12 11.67 -0.28
C LYS A 128 -2.95 10.41 -0.22
N TYR A 129 -3.69 10.23 0.88
CA TYR A 129 -4.65 9.15 1.04
C TYR A 129 -6.05 9.75 1.18
N THR A 130 -6.80 9.78 0.08
CA THR A 130 -8.17 10.30 0.03
C THR A 130 -9.11 9.20 -0.44
N TYR A 131 -10.37 9.24 -0.01
CA TYR A 131 -11.40 8.28 -0.41
C TYR A 131 -11.57 8.20 -1.94
N SER A 132 -11.41 9.31 -2.65
CA SER A 132 -11.42 9.33 -4.12
C SER A 132 -10.30 8.48 -4.74
N LEU A 133 -9.07 8.60 -4.23
CA LEU A 133 -7.92 7.80 -4.69
C LEU A 133 -8.11 6.32 -4.37
N PHE A 134 -8.68 6.02 -3.20
CA PHE A 134 -9.06 4.65 -2.82
C PHE A 134 -10.04 4.06 -3.84
N THR A 135 -11.15 4.74 -4.12
CA THR A 135 -12.19 4.24 -5.04
C THR A 135 -11.66 4.14 -6.47
N LEU A 136 -10.85 5.10 -6.92
CA LEU A 136 -10.18 5.05 -8.22
C LEU A 136 -9.26 3.82 -8.33
N SER A 137 -8.48 3.53 -7.29
CA SER A 137 -7.59 2.35 -7.28
C SER A 137 -8.36 1.04 -7.32
N VAL A 138 -9.52 0.97 -6.66
CA VAL A 138 -10.41 -0.20 -6.72
C VAL A 138 -11.00 -0.38 -8.11
N ILE A 139 -11.54 0.70 -8.71
CA ILE A 139 -12.13 0.66 -10.06
C ILE A 139 -11.08 0.26 -11.09
N ASP A 140 -9.87 0.82 -11.01
CA ASP A 140 -8.76 0.45 -11.89
C ASP A 140 -8.37 -1.03 -11.71
N GLY A 141 -8.31 -1.53 -10.47
CA GLY A 141 -8.07 -2.95 -10.20
C GLY A 141 -9.13 -3.88 -10.78
N ILE A 142 -10.42 -3.50 -10.69
CA ILE A 142 -11.54 -4.27 -11.29
C ILE A 142 -11.45 -4.26 -12.81
N TRP A 143 -11.18 -3.09 -13.40
CA TRP A 143 -11.04 -2.95 -14.85
C TRP A 143 -9.91 -3.80 -15.39
N GLN A 144 -8.73 -3.75 -14.77
CA GLN A 144 -7.59 -4.56 -15.20
C GLN A 144 -7.83 -6.06 -15.00
N ALA A 145 -8.48 -6.47 -13.91
CA ALA A 145 -8.91 -7.86 -13.72
C ALA A 145 -9.84 -8.34 -14.83
N ALA A 146 -10.80 -7.50 -15.22
CA ALA A 146 -11.75 -7.81 -16.29
C ALA A 146 -11.01 -8.01 -17.62
N VAL A 147 -10.13 -7.07 -17.99
CA VAL A 147 -9.35 -7.17 -19.24
C VAL A 147 -8.51 -8.45 -19.24
N VAL A 148 -7.77 -8.74 -18.16
CA VAL A 148 -6.93 -9.94 -18.06
C VAL A 148 -7.78 -11.21 -18.22
N TYR A 149 -8.90 -11.31 -17.52
CA TYR A 149 -9.76 -12.48 -17.57
C TYR A 149 -10.45 -12.66 -18.95
N PHE A 150 -11.09 -11.62 -19.47
CA PHE A 150 -11.83 -11.71 -20.74
C PHE A 150 -10.90 -11.94 -21.93
N VAL A 151 -9.72 -11.33 -21.96
CA VAL A 151 -8.73 -11.61 -23.01
C VAL A 151 -8.27 -13.07 -22.94
N ALA A 152 -7.94 -13.57 -21.75
CA ALA A 152 -7.54 -14.98 -21.59
C ALA A 152 -8.66 -15.95 -22.00
N HIS A 153 -9.91 -15.63 -21.64
CA HIS A 153 -11.07 -16.44 -22.00
C HIS A 153 -11.29 -16.48 -23.53
N LEU A 154 -11.22 -15.33 -24.21
CA LEU A 154 -11.38 -15.24 -25.66
C LEU A 154 -10.28 -16.00 -26.42
N VAL A 155 -9.04 -15.93 -25.94
CA VAL A 155 -7.93 -16.66 -26.56
C VAL A 155 -8.13 -18.17 -26.40
N CYS A 156 -8.45 -18.65 -25.20
CA CYS A 156 -8.74 -20.06 -24.98
C CYS A 156 -9.91 -20.56 -25.83
N SER A 157 -11.02 -19.80 -25.90
CA SER A 157 -12.17 -20.22 -26.71
C SER A 157 -11.84 -20.39 -28.18
N ASN A 158 -10.99 -19.50 -28.74
CA ASN A 158 -10.57 -19.58 -30.14
C ASN A 158 -9.70 -20.81 -30.43
N ILE A 159 -8.80 -21.17 -29.50
CA ILE A 159 -7.95 -22.36 -29.63
C ILE A 159 -8.79 -23.64 -29.65
N PHE A 160 -9.77 -23.76 -28.75
CA PHE A 160 -10.66 -24.94 -28.72
C PHE A 160 -11.51 -25.07 -29.98
N THR A 161 -11.91 -23.96 -30.61
CA THR A 161 -12.60 -24.00 -31.90
C THR A 161 -11.69 -24.43 -33.06
N GLU A 162 -10.38 -24.18 -33.02
CA GLU A 162 -9.44 -24.67 -34.04
C GLU A 162 -9.17 -26.17 -33.90
N GLU A 163 -9.02 -26.70 -32.68
CA GLU A 163 -8.82 -28.14 -32.43
C GLU A 163 -10.04 -29.02 -32.74
N THR A 164 -11.25 -28.44 -32.79
CA THR A 164 -12.49 -29.18 -33.10
C THR A 164 -12.82 -29.23 -34.59
N VAL A 165 -12.10 -28.47 -35.42
CA VAL A 165 -12.30 -28.38 -36.88
C VAL A 165 -11.23 -29.16 -37.66
N SER A 166 -10.14 -29.59 -37.01
CA SER A 166 -9.12 -30.52 -37.55
C SER A 166 -9.42 -31.97 -37.24
#